data_AF-A0ABD1D175-F1
#
_entry.id   AF-A0ABD1D175-F1
#
_cell.length_a   1.000
_cell.length_b   1.000
_cell.length_c   1.000
_cell.angle_alpha   90.00
_cell.angle_beta   90.00
_cell.angle_gamma   90.00
#
_symmetry.space_group_name_H-M   'P 1'
#
loop_
_entity.id
_entity.type
_entity.pdbx_description
1 polymer ?
#
loop_
_entity_poly.entity_id
_entity_poly.type
_entity_poly.pdbx_seq_one_letter_code
_entity_poly.pdbx_strand_id
1 'polypeptide(L)'
;MAKVDTCPVIPVEDRRANTRSTKETKIPRPNGPCRRLTRTPWKHGGWVEKLAETTDITGSVAIQFGKRAYIKALDNGLFTLGAPHDEGDGPHPEEIFTAVLINEDKVAFKSGYGKYLKVEKDGIITGRSDAVSSVEQFEPVFEGGKMALLAANGCFVSVDPEDDAVVALKKKVGDNEVCLVRSSAEREQKNTKEVPVEEEGDLNQVEINFVKKFQKFQDKKLRVNTEDKTTLKNARDEGTLHEALLDRRSKMKADRYCK
;
A
#
# COMPACT_ATOMS: atom_id res chain seq x y z
N MET A 1 -22.06 -66.15 40.31
CA MET A 1 -23.40 -65.59 40.00
C MET A 1 -23.48 -64.20 40.60
N ALA A 2 -23.36 -63.17 39.78
CA ALA A 2 -23.75 -61.80 40.12
C ALA A 2 -24.10 -61.08 38.81
N LYS A 3 -25.26 -60.43 38.82
CA LYS A 3 -26.01 -59.94 37.67
C LYS A 3 -25.46 -58.61 37.16
N VAL A 4 -25.65 -58.39 35.87
CA VAL A 4 -25.39 -57.17 35.12
C VAL A 4 -26.56 -56.23 35.38
N ASP A 5 -26.31 -55.05 35.97
CA ASP A 5 -27.31 -54.00 36.13
C ASP A 5 -26.98 -52.85 35.17
N THR A 6 -27.87 -52.68 34.20
CA THR A 6 -27.93 -51.63 33.17
C THR A 6 -28.40 -50.29 33.76
N CYS A 7 -27.67 -49.21 33.53
CA CYS A 7 -28.11 -47.84 33.84
C CYS A 7 -29.10 -47.31 32.76
N PRO A 8 -30.09 -46.49 33.14
CA PRO A 8 -31.13 -46.00 32.24
C PRO A 8 -30.70 -44.78 31.40
N VAL A 9 -31.25 -44.73 30.18
CA VAL A 9 -31.13 -43.64 29.20
C VAL A 9 -32.05 -42.47 29.59
N ILE A 10 -31.50 -41.25 29.65
CA ILE A 10 -32.22 -39.99 29.88
C ILE A 10 -32.49 -39.31 28.52
N PRO A 11 -33.69 -38.75 28.26
CA PRO A 11 -34.04 -38.19 26.95
C PRO A 11 -33.40 -36.81 26.73
N VAL A 12 -32.93 -36.57 25.50
CA VAL A 12 -32.39 -35.27 25.06
C VAL A 12 -33.54 -34.39 24.58
N GLU A 13 -33.72 -33.25 25.25
CA GLU A 13 -34.76 -32.26 24.96
C GLU A 13 -34.27 -31.27 23.87
N ASP A 14 -35.10 -31.12 22.84
CA ASP A 14 -34.83 -30.44 21.59
C ASP A 14 -34.91 -28.90 21.75
N ARG A 15 -33.76 -28.22 21.83
CA ARG A 15 -33.70 -26.74 21.86
C ARG A 15 -33.59 -26.18 20.44
N ARG A 16 -34.74 -25.71 19.94
CA ARG A 16 -34.86 -24.84 18.76
C ARG A 16 -33.97 -23.59 18.88
N ALA A 17 -32.99 -23.45 17.99
CA ALA A 17 -32.18 -22.24 17.86
C ALA A 17 -32.91 -21.18 17.02
N ASN A 18 -32.99 -19.98 17.58
CA ASN A 18 -33.65 -18.79 17.04
C ASN A 18 -32.76 -18.11 15.98
N THR A 19 -33.13 -18.20 14.70
CA THR A 19 -32.46 -17.49 13.60
C THR A 19 -32.84 -16.02 13.57
N ARG A 20 -31.93 -15.13 13.98
CA ARG A 20 -32.02 -13.69 13.72
C ARG A 20 -31.38 -13.36 12.36
N SER A 21 -32.23 -13.02 11.39
CA SER A 21 -31.86 -12.43 10.10
C SER A 21 -31.37 -10.99 10.30
N THR A 22 -30.10 -10.73 9.96
CA THR A 22 -29.54 -9.36 9.89
C THR A 22 -29.73 -8.83 8.47
N LYS A 23 -30.49 -7.74 8.34
CA LYS A 23 -30.76 -7.08 7.05
C LYS A 23 -29.53 -6.26 6.62
N GLU A 24 -28.97 -6.57 5.45
CA GLU A 24 -27.96 -5.76 4.78
C GLU A 24 -28.57 -4.46 4.25
N THR A 25 -28.04 -3.32 4.70
CA THR A 25 -28.42 -1.99 4.22
C THR A 25 -27.61 -1.65 2.95
N LYS A 26 -28.28 -1.58 1.80
CA LYS A 26 -27.67 -1.20 0.51
C LYS A 26 -27.31 0.30 0.50
N ILE A 27 -26.03 0.61 0.33
CA ILE A 27 -25.54 1.99 0.10
C ILE A 27 -25.54 2.28 -1.42
N PRO A 28 -26.05 3.43 -1.91
CA PRO A 28 -26.09 3.74 -3.34
C PRO A 28 -24.72 4.19 -3.86
N ARG A 29 -24.36 3.74 -5.08
CA ARG A 29 -23.11 4.13 -5.76
C ARG A 29 -23.28 5.48 -6.48
N PRO A 30 -22.33 6.42 -6.39
CA PRO A 30 -22.36 7.61 -7.23
C PRO A 30 -21.89 7.25 -8.65
N ASN A 31 -22.70 7.64 -9.65
CA ASN A 31 -22.36 7.53 -11.06
C ASN A 31 -21.41 8.67 -11.45
N GLY A 32 -20.15 8.34 -11.70
CA GLY A 32 -19.15 9.21 -12.34
C GLY A 32 -18.29 8.38 -13.31
N PRO A 33 -17.73 8.98 -14.38
CA PRO A 33 -17.10 8.22 -15.45
C PRO A 33 -15.80 7.59 -14.95
N CYS A 34 -15.80 6.25 -14.91
CA CYS A 34 -14.69 5.39 -14.51
C CYS A 34 -13.50 5.61 -15.47
N ARG A 35 -12.55 6.46 -15.08
CA ARG A 35 -11.26 6.57 -15.77
C ARG A 35 -10.46 5.28 -15.52
N ARG A 36 -9.86 4.76 -16.59
CA ARG A 36 -9.22 3.44 -16.70
C ARG A 36 -8.25 3.16 -15.54
N LEU A 37 -8.75 2.50 -14.51
CA LEU A 37 -7.94 1.68 -13.61
C LEU A 37 -7.46 0.50 -14.45
N THR A 38 -6.13 0.31 -14.54
CA THR A 38 -5.57 -0.95 -15.04
C THR A 38 -6.09 -2.06 -14.14
N ARG A 39 -7.05 -2.81 -14.68
CA ARG A 39 -7.80 -3.89 -14.04
C ARG A 39 -6.84 -5.05 -13.78
N THR A 40 -6.13 -5.05 -12.65
CA THR A 40 -5.63 -6.32 -12.10
C THR A 40 -6.70 -6.83 -11.14
N PRO A 41 -7.20 -8.07 -11.33
CA PRO A 41 -8.03 -8.73 -10.33
C PRO A 41 -7.27 -8.79 -9.01
N TRP A 42 -7.97 -9.13 -7.93
CA TRP A 42 -7.55 -9.23 -6.54
C TRP A 42 -6.50 -10.34 -6.31
N LYS A 43 -5.52 -10.46 -7.21
CA LYS A 43 -4.43 -11.42 -7.17
C LYS A 43 -3.53 -11.05 -6.01
N HIS A 44 -3.09 -12.05 -5.27
CA HIS A 44 -2.19 -11.90 -4.13
C HIS A 44 -2.75 -11.08 -2.95
N GLY A 45 -4.05 -11.14 -2.70
CA GLY A 45 -4.66 -10.47 -1.53
C GLY A 45 -4.58 -8.95 -1.58
N GLY A 46 -4.41 -8.35 -2.76
CA GLY A 46 -4.26 -6.90 -2.93
C GLY A 46 -2.82 -6.39 -2.89
N TRP A 47 -1.83 -7.27 -2.77
CA TRP A 47 -0.41 -6.91 -2.81
C TRP A 47 0.04 -6.57 -4.22
N VAL A 48 0.60 -5.38 -4.40
CA VAL A 48 1.00 -4.85 -5.71
C VAL A 48 2.48 -5.10 -5.97
N GLU A 49 2.80 -5.47 -7.21
CA GLU A 49 4.17 -5.65 -7.66
C GLU A 49 4.88 -4.30 -7.85
N LYS A 50 6.11 -4.18 -7.36
CA LYS A 50 6.96 -2.99 -7.49
C LYS A 50 8.15 -3.33 -8.39
N LEU A 51 8.19 -2.73 -9.58
CA LEU A 51 9.23 -2.95 -10.60
C LEU A 51 9.88 -1.65 -11.12
N ALA A 52 9.45 -0.47 -10.64
CA ALA A 52 9.85 0.79 -11.27
C ALA A 52 11.15 1.35 -10.69
N GLU A 53 11.23 1.48 -9.37
CA GLU A 53 12.33 2.14 -8.69
C GLU A 53 12.58 1.52 -7.31
N THR A 54 13.81 1.60 -6.82
CA THR A 54 14.19 1.17 -5.46
C THR A 54 13.46 1.98 -4.38
N THR A 55 13.17 3.26 -4.66
CA THR A 55 12.43 4.17 -3.77
C THR A 55 11.01 3.68 -3.47
N ASP A 56 10.41 2.90 -4.37
CA ASP A 56 9.09 2.33 -4.20
C ASP A 56 9.08 1.09 -3.28
N ILE A 57 10.25 0.53 -2.96
CA ILE A 57 10.42 -0.62 -2.08
C ILE A 57 10.52 -0.13 -0.63
N THR A 58 9.39 0.32 -0.10
CA THR A 58 9.28 0.82 1.28
C THR A 58 8.03 0.29 1.99
N GLY A 59 8.10 0.25 3.32
CA GLY A 59 6.99 -0.21 4.16
C GLY A 59 6.86 -1.74 4.16
N SER A 60 5.63 -2.24 4.28
CA SER A 60 5.38 -3.69 4.33
C SER A 60 5.50 -4.32 2.93
N VAL A 61 6.45 -5.24 2.80
CA VAL A 61 6.79 -5.92 1.55
C VAL A 61 6.84 -7.43 1.71
N ALA A 62 6.66 -8.15 0.61
CA ALA A 62 6.87 -9.59 0.52
C ALA A 62 7.78 -9.89 -0.68
N ILE A 63 8.75 -10.77 -0.50
CA ILE A 63 9.71 -11.16 -1.54
C ILE A 63 9.29 -12.50 -2.11
N GLN A 64 8.95 -12.52 -3.40
CA GLN A 64 8.47 -13.69 -4.10
C GLN A 64 9.56 -14.30 -4.99
N PHE A 65 9.68 -15.62 -4.92
CA PHE A 65 10.45 -16.42 -5.87
C PHE A 65 9.51 -17.37 -6.65
N GLY A 66 9.84 -17.63 -7.91
CA GLY A 66 9.06 -18.54 -8.75
C GLY A 66 7.57 -18.21 -8.82
N LYS A 67 6.73 -19.26 -8.84
CA LYS A 67 5.28 -19.14 -8.97
C LYS A 67 4.60 -19.02 -7.60
N ARG A 68 4.44 -17.77 -7.13
CA ARG A 68 3.66 -17.40 -5.93
C ARG A 68 4.16 -18.01 -4.62
N ALA A 69 5.44 -18.29 -4.53
CA ALA A 69 6.09 -18.69 -3.28
C ALA A 69 6.82 -17.47 -2.71
N TYR A 70 6.72 -17.25 -1.41
CA TYR A 70 7.32 -16.09 -0.74
C TYR A 70 8.38 -16.55 0.26
N ILE A 71 9.39 -15.71 0.49
CA ILE A 71 10.34 -15.96 1.56
C ILE A 71 9.59 -15.94 2.90
N LYS A 72 9.81 -16.97 3.70
CA LYS A 72 9.26 -17.15 5.04
C LYS A 72 10.37 -17.03 6.08
N ALA A 73 10.11 -16.26 7.13
CA ALA A 73 10.99 -16.17 8.30
C ALA A 73 10.71 -17.30 9.30
N LEU A 74 11.77 -17.93 9.79
CA LEU A 74 11.72 -18.93 10.86
C LEU A 74 12.17 -18.31 12.19
N ASP A 75 11.71 -18.91 13.29
CA ASP A 75 12.02 -18.51 14.67
C ASP A 75 13.52 -18.64 15.03
N ASN A 76 14.22 -19.58 14.40
CA ASN A 76 15.67 -19.79 14.53
C ASN A 76 16.54 -18.75 13.79
N GLY A 77 15.90 -17.76 13.14
CA GLY A 77 16.58 -16.71 12.38
C GLY A 77 17.08 -17.16 11.01
N LEU A 78 16.60 -18.29 10.49
CA LEU A 78 16.78 -18.70 9.10
C LEU A 78 15.59 -18.26 8.25
N PHE A 79 15.78 -18.29 6.94
CA PHE A 79 14.74 -18.03 5.95
C PHE A 79 14.62 -19.21 5.01
N THR A 80 13.38 -19.53 4.66
CA THR A 80 13.05 -20.62 3.73
C THR A 80 12.00 -20.15 2.73
N LEU A 81 11.88 -20.81 1.59
CA LEU A 81 10.79 -20.54 0.65
C LEU A 81 9.49 -21.20 1.13
N GLY A 82 8.44 -20.40 1.31
CA GLY A 82 7.11 -20.88 1.65
C GLY A 82 6.46 -21.67 0.51
N ALA A 83 5.46 -22.47 0.84
CA ALA A 83 4.67 -23.19 -0.17
C ALA A 83 4.01 -22.19 -1.15
N PRO A 84 3.85 -22.54 -2.44
CA PRO A 84 3.13 -21.71 -3.38
C PRO A 84 1.70 -21.40 -2.90
N HIS A 85 1.35 -20.12 -2.83
CA HIS A 85 0.03 -19.64 -2.41
C HIS A 85 -1.04 -19.81 -3.49
N ASP A 86 -2.31 -19.89 -3.11
CA ASP A 86 -3.45 -19.96 -4.03
C ASP A 86 -3.80 -18.62 -4.71
N GLU A 87 -4.68 -18.65 -5.71
CA GLU A 87 -4.93 -17.46 -6.55
C GLU A 87 -5.86 -16.51 -5.81
N GLY A 88 -5.29 -15.44 -5.28
CA GLY A 88 -6.02 -14.46 -4.47
C GLY A 88 -5.52 -14.36 -3.03
N ASP A 89 -4.71 -15.32 -2.58
CA ASP A 89 -4.13 -15.29 -1.24
C ASP A 89 -2.90 -14.38 -1.19
N GLY A 90 -2.87 -13.54 -0.16
CA GLY A 90 -1.72 -12.69 0.16
C GLY A 90 -0.66 -13.45 0.96
N PRO A 91 0.54 -12.87 1.10
CA PRO A 91 1.59 -13.43 1.94
C PRO A 91 1.11 -13.63 3.39
N HIS A 92 1.56 -14.71 4.02
CA HIS A 92 1.34 -14.99 5.43
C HIS A 92 2.09 -13.98 6.31
N PRO A 93 1.68 -13.78 7.58
CA PRO A 93 2.37 -12.87 8.50
C PRO A 93 3.88 -13.13 8.63
N GLU A 94 4.30 -14.39 8.52
CA GLU A 94 5.71 -14.81 8.58
C GLU A 94 6.50 -14.54 7.29
N GLU A 95 5.81 -14.20 6.20
CA GLU A 95 6.36 -13.86 4.88
C GLU A 95 6.35 -12.34 4.62
N ILE A 96 5.83 -11.56 5.57
CA ILE A 96 5.79 -10.11 5.51
C ILE A 96 7.06 -9.55 6.16
N PHE A 97 7.74 -8.70 5.40
CA PHE A 97 8.92 -7.95 5.80
C PHE A 97 8.60 -6.46 5.82
N THR A 98 9.42 -5.69 6.53
CA THR A 98 9.43 -4.24 6.45
C THR A 98 10.67 -3.82 5.67
N ALA A 99 10.49 -3.24 4.50
CA ALA A 99 11.55 -2.61 3.73
C ALA A 99 11.82 -1.19 4.24
N VAL A 100 13.09 -0.93 4.52
CA VAL A 100 13.61 0.37 4.94
C VAL A 100 14.59 0.85 3.89
N LEU A 101 14.27 1.97 3.24
CA LEU A 101 15.17 2.62 2.30
C LEU A 101 16.39 3.17 3.05
N ILE A 102 17.59 2.80 2.61
CA ILE A 102 18.86 3.27 3.21
C ILE A 102 19.39 4.46 2.42
N ASN A 103 19.40 4.33 1.10
CA ASN A 103 19.72 5.37 0.11
C ASN A 103 18.91 5.09 -1.17
N GLU A 104 19.08 5.91 -2.20
CA GLU A 104 18.34 5.77 -3.47
C GLU A 104 18.55 4.39 -4.15
N ASP A 105 19.68 3.73 -3.87
CA ASP A 105 20.05 2.45 -4.49
C ASP A 105 19.88 1.22 -3.60
N LYS A 106 19.84 1.38 -2.26
CA LYS A 106 19.86 0.23 -1.32
C LYS A 106 18.71 0.27 -0.34
N VAL A 107 18.27 -0.94 -0.01
CA VAL A 107 17.19 -1.27 0.90
C VAL A 107 17.66 -2.28 1.93
N ALA A 108 17.16 -2.15 3.15
CA ALA A 108 17.27 -3.18 4.19
C ALA A 108 15.90 -3.80 4.44
N PHE A 109 15.86 -5.11 4.66
CA PHE A 109 14.63 -5.84 4.94
C PHE A 109 14.62 -6.29 6.40
N LYS A 110 13.53 -6.02 7.11
CA LYS A 110 13.31 -6.44 8.49
C LYS A 110 12.22 -7.52 8.53
N SER A 111 12.47 -8.66 9.15
CA SER A 111 11.48 -9.72 9.32
C SER A 111 10.40 -9.35 10.33
N GLY A 112 9.28 -10.09 10.33
CA GLY A 112 8.24 -9.98 11.35
C GLY A 112 8.73 -10.24 12.78
N TYR A 113 9.86 -10.91 12.97
CA TYR A 113 10.54 -11.11 14.26
C TYR A 113 11.37 -9.90 14.71
N GLY A 114 11.37 -8.82 13.93
CA GLY A 114 12.06 -7.59 14.27
C GLY A 114 13.56 -7.60 13.98
N LYS A 115 14.06 -8.57 13.21
CA LYS A 115 15.48 -8.71 12.86
C LYS A 115 15.72 -8.41 11.39
N TYR A 116 16.88 -7.85 11.06
CA TYR A 116 17.26 -7.54 9.69
C TYR A 116 17.84 -8.75 8.96
N LEU A 117 17.52 -8.86 7.67
CA LEU A 117 18.14 -9.81 6.76
C LEU A 117 19.61 -9.44 6.62
N LYS A 118 20.48 -10.44 6.79
CA LYS A 118 21.93 -10.32 6.75
C LYS A 118 22.50 -11.43 5.90
N VAL A 119 23.43 -11.11 5.01
CA VAL A 119 24.25 -12.12 4.33
C VAL A 119 25.42 -12.54 5.23
N GLU A 120 25.56 -13.84 5.46
CA GLU A 120 26.69 -14.43 6.18
C GLU A 120 27.86 -14.73 5.24
N LYS A 121 29.03 -15.05 5.81
CA LYS A 121 30.27 -15.27 5.03
C LYS A 121 30.21 -16.50 4.11
N ASP A 122 29.42 -17.48 4.49
CA ASP A 122 29.12 -18.68 3.70
C ASP A 122 28.07 -18.42 2.61
N GLY A 123 27.50 -17.21 2.55
CA GLY A 123 26.47 -16.80 1.60
C GLY A 123 25.05 -17.15 2.05
N ILE A 124 24.85 -17.73 3.24
CA ILE A 124 23.50 -17.96 3.78
C ILE A 124 22.91 -16.64 4.24
N ILE A 125 21.61 -16.42 4.00
CA ILE A 125 20.90 -15.24 4.49
C ILE A 125 20.20 -15.57 5.81
N THR A 126 20.48 -14.80 6.84
CA THR A 126 19.93 -14.99 8.19
C THR A 126 19.33 -13.71 8.75
N GLY A 127 18.39 -13.85 9.67
CA GLY A 127 17.61 -12.77 10.26
C GLY A 127 17.92 -12.62 11.74
N ARG A 128 19.18 -12.31 12.10
CA ARG A 128 19.63 -12.24 13.51
C ARG A 128 20.06 -10.84 13.94
N SER A 129 20.27 -9.91 13.01
CA SER A 129 20.77 -8.57 13.31
C SER A 129 19.67 -7.64 13.83
N ASP A 130 19.97 -6.89 14.90
CA ASP A 130 19.09 -5.85 15.44
C ASP A 130 19.23 -4.49 14.75
N ALA A 131 20.33 -4.31 14.00
CA ALA A 131 20.66 -3.06 13.32
C ALA A 131 21.08 -3.32 11.87
N VAL A 132 20.93 -2.28 11.05
CA VAL A 132 21.41 -2.29 9.67
C VAL A 132 22.86 -1.83 9.67
N SER A 133 23.75 -2.68 9.18
CA SER A 133 25.13 -2.35 8.82
C SER A 133 25.34 -2.55 7.33
N SER A 134 26.59 -2.65 6.85
CA SER A 134 26.87 -2.86 5.44
C SER A 134 26.40 -4.22 4.92
N VAL A 135 26.32 -5.25 5.77
CA VAL A 135 25.96 -6.64 5.38
C VAL A 135 24.46 -6.91 5.38
N GLU A 136 23.65 -5.98 5.88
CA GLU A 136 22.18 -6.00 5.84
C GLU A 136 21.61 -5.13 4.70
N GLN A 137 22.47 -4.51 3.90
CA GLN A 137 22.08 -3.70 2.75
C GLN A 137 21.99 -4.57 1.49
N PHE A 138 20.87 -4.47 0.79
CA PHE A 138 20.61 -5.12 -0.48
C PHE A 138 20.34 -4.07 -1.55
N GLU A 139 20.82 -4.33 -2.76
CA GLU A 139 20.68 -3.45 -3.91
C GLU A 139 19.75 -4.11 -4.94
N PRO A 140 18.53 -3.58 -5.17
CA PRO A 140 17.64 -4.08 -6.20
C PRO A 140 18.17 -3.72 -7.59
N VAL A 141 18.32 -4.73 -8.44
CA VAL A 141 18.77 -4.57 -9.83
C VAL A 141 17.62 -4.90 -10.76
N PHE A 142 17.25 -3.95 -11.62
CA PHE A 142 16.16 -4.09 -12.59
C PHE A 142 16.72 -4.23 -14.01
N GLU A 143 16.43 -5.34 -14.68
CA GLU A 143 16.89 -5.60 -16.05
C GLU A 143 15.82 -6.35 -16.85
N GLY A 144 15.43 -5.82 -18.02
CA GLY A 144 14.49 -6.50 -18.92
C GLY A 144 13.10 -6.77 -18.32
N GLY A 145 12.64 -5.92 -17.38
CA GLY A 145 11.39 -6.11 -16.64
C GLY A 145 11.43 -7.21 -15.58
N LYS A 146 12.62 -7.74 -15.28
CA LYS A 146 12.89 -8.64 -14.16
C LYS A 146 13.66 -7.88 -13.09
N MET A 147 13.61 -8.41 -11.86
CA MET A 147 14.37 -7.87 -10.75
C MET A 147 15.15 -8.98 -10.05
N ALA A 148 16.33 -8.64 -9.54
CA ALA A 148 17.13 -9.47 -8.65
C ALA A 148 17.62 -8.60 -7.48
N LEU A 149 17.90 -9.23 -6.33
CA LEU A 149 18.47 -8.53 -5.18
C LEU A 149 19.96 -8.87 -5.08
N LEU A 150 20.81 -7.86 -5.12
CA LEU A 150 22.25 -8.00 -4.91
C LEU A 150 22.55 -7.83 -3.42
N ALA A 151 23.16 -8.83 -2.80
CA ALA A 151 23.61 -8.77 -1.42
C ALA A 151 24.99 -8.10 -1.29
N ALA A 152 25.35 -7.69 -0.07
CA ALA A 152 26.61 -7.00 0.22
C ALA A 152 27.88 -7.80 -0.12
N ASN A 153 27.79 -9.12 -0.29
CA ASN A 153 28.87 -9.99 -0.74
C ASN A 153 29.09 -9.97 -2.28
N GLY A 154 28.32 -9.16 -3.01
CA GLY A 154 28.39 -9.06 -4.47
C GLY A 154 27.76 -10.25 -5.21
N CYS A 155 26.90 -11.02 -4.53
CA CYS A 155 26.14 -12.13 -5.11
C CYS A 155 24.64 -11.86 -5.05
N PHE A 156 23.89 -12.46 -5.97
CA PHE A 156 22.44 -12.32 -6.03
C PHE A 156 21.75 -13.29 -5.09
N VAL A 157 20.68 -12.80 -4.46
CA VAL A 157 19.79 -13.61 -3.62
C VAL A 157 19.07 -14.64 -4.48
N SER A 158 19.09 -15.90 -4.04
CA SER A 158 18.36 -17.01 -4.63
C SER A 158 17.87 -17.97 -3.55
N VAL A 159 17.06 -18.93 -3.98
CA VAL A 159 16.62 -20.05 -3.16
C VAL A 159 17.37 -21.30 -3.61
N ASP A 160 17.93 -22.03 -2.66
CA ASP A 160 18.55 -23.32 -2.91
C ASP A 160 17.46 -24.37 -3.23
N PRO A 161 17.56 -25.09 -4.36
CA PRO A 161 16.55 -26.08 -4.75
C PRO A 161 16.57 -27.36 -3.92
N GLU A 162 17.59 -27.62 -3.10
CA GLU A 162 17.71 -28.84 -2.29
C GLU A 162 16.99 -28.72 -0.93
N ASP A 163 17.13 -27.57 -0.26
CA ASP A 163 16.62 -27.36 1.11
C ASP A 163 15.73 -26.11 1.26
N ASP A 164 15.37 -25.46 0.15
CA ASP A 164 14.57 -24.23 0.10
C ASP A 164 15.18 -23.07 0.93
N ALA A 165 16.48 -23.13 1.26
CA ALA A 165 17.14 -22.08 2.02
C ALA A 165 17.41 -20.83 1.17
N VAL A 166 17.31 -19.66 1.78
CA VAL A 166 17.63 -18.39 1.11
C VAL A 166 19.13 -18.11 1.20
N VAL A 167 19.77 -17.98 0.05
CA VAL A 167 21.23 -17.86 -0.09
C VAL A 167 21.62 -16.78 -1.09
N ALA A 168 22.87 -16.34 -1.06
CA ALA A 168 23.47 -15.40 -2.01
C ALA A 168 24.85 -15.90 -2.44
N LEU A 169 24.88 -16.85 -3.38
CA LEU A 169 26.10 -17.56 -3.80
C LEU A 169 26.59 -17.19 -5.20
N LYS A 170 25.68 -16.83 -6.12
CA LYS A 170 26.03 -16.62 -7.53
C LYS A 170 26.17 -15.14 -7.85
N LYS A 171 27.20 -14.80 -8.62
CA LYS A 171 27.44 -13.43 -9.14
C LYS A 171 26.68 -13.11 -10.42
N LYS A 172 25.99 -14.08 -11.02
CA LYS A 172 25.22 -13.92 -12.25
C LYS A 172 23.77 -14.25 -11.96
N VAL A 173 22.86 -13.46 -12.52
CA VAL A 173 21.43 -13.71 -12.45
C VAL A 173 21.08 -14.84 -13.41
N GLY A 174 20.62 -15.97 -12.87
CA GLY A 174 19.91 -17.02 -13.60
C GLY A 174 18.42 -17.00 -13.26
N ASP A 175 17.72 -18.06 -13.62
CA ASP A 175 16.26 -18.14 -13.39
C ASP A 175 15.88 -18.23 -11.90
N ASN A 176 16.78 -18.73 -11.04
CA ASN A 176 16.54 -18.89 -9.60
C ASN A 176 16.85 -17.61 -8.79
N GLU A 177 17.60 -16.68 -9.37
CA GLU A 177 18.00 -15.41 -8.77
C GLU A 177 16.99 -14.28 -9.08
N VAL A 178 16.04 -14.53 -9.98
CA VAL A 178 14.96 -13.58 -10.33
C VAL A 178 13.88 -13.62 -9.25
N CYS A 179 13.60 -12.46 -8.66
CA CYS A 179 12.59 -12.29 -7.62
C CYS A 179 11.66 -11.12 -7.92
N LEU A 180 10.51 -11.09 -7.26
CA LEU A 180 9.55 -10.00 -7.32
C LEU A 180 9.30 -9.48 -5.91
N VAL A 181 9.37 -8.16 -5.71
CA VAL A 181 8.99 -7.55 -4.44
C VAL A 181 7.60 -6.98 -4.61
N ARG A 182 6.72 -7.41 -3.70
CA ARG A 182 5.35 -6.89 -3.60
C ARG A 182 5.22 -6.01 -2.37
N SER A 183 4.44 -4.96 -2.47
CA SER A 183 4.14 -4.06 -1.36
C SER A 183 2.64 -4.05 -1.06
N SER A 184 2.32 -3.94 0.23
CA SER A 184 0.94 -3.71 0.70
C SER A 184 0.59 -2.22 0.76
N ALA A 185 1.55 -1.32 0.49
CA ALA A 185 1.28 0.11 0.50
C ALA A 185 0.22 0.44 -0.57
N GLU A 186 -0.89 1.07 -0.14
CA GLU A 186 -1.81 1.69 -1.07
C GLU A 186 -1.01 2.58 -2.01
N ARG A 187 -1.32 2.53 -3.32
CA ARG A 187 -0.78 3.52 -4.24
C ARG A 187 -1.12 4.89 -3.66
N GLU A 188 -0.15 5.56 -3.06
CA GLU A 188 -0.06 6.99 -3.23
C GLU A 188 0.07 7.16 -4.74
N GLN A 189 -1.07 7.38 -5.39
CA GLN A 189 -1.04 8.09 -6.64
C GLN A 189 -0.30 9.37 -6.28
N LYS A 190 1.00 9.42 -6.58
CA LYS A 190 1.71 10.68 -6.73
C LYS A 190 0.85 11.42 -7.73
N ASN A 191 -0.07 12.21 -7.22
CA ASN A 191 -1.01 12.97 -7.99
C ASN A 191 -0.12 14.09 -8.50
N THR A 192 0.58 13.84 -9.60
CA THR A 192 1.47 14.80 -10.23
C THR A 192 0.57 15.89 -10.80
N LYS A 193 0.18 16.79 -9.90
CA LYS A 193 -0.63 18.01 -9.99
C LYS A 193 -1.16 18.26 -8.58
N GLU A 194 -0.31 18.83 -7.72
CA GLU A 194 -0.80 19.62 -6.57
C GLU A 194 -1.54 20.84 -7.13
N VAL A 195 -2.75 20.61 -7.63
CA VAL A 195 -3.73 21.70 -7.74
C VAL A 195 -4.18 21.92 -6.29
N PRO A 196 -3.99 23.13 -5.73
CA PRO A 196 -4.45 23.41 -4.37
C PRO A 196 -5.92 22.98 -4.22
N VAL A 197 -6.33 22.50 -3.04
CA VAL A 197 -7.74 22.09 -2.76
C VAL A 197 -8.75 23.19 -3.15
N GLU A 198 -8.30 24.45 -3.12
CA GLU A 198 -9.06 25.63 -3.54
C GLU A 198 -9.39 25.65 -5.04
N GLU A 199 -8.56 25.04 -5.87
CA GLU A 199 -8.68 24.96 -7.33
C GLU A 199 -9.21 23.59 -7.81
N GLU A 200 -9.55 22.71 -6.86
CA GLU A 200 -10.11 21.39 -7.14
C GLU A 200 -11.62 21.51 -7.46
N GLY A 201 -11.99 21.16 -8.70
CA GLY A 201 -13.37 21.06 -9.14
C GLY A 201 -13.77 21.99 -10.29
N ASP A 202 -15.08 22.16 -10.47
CA ASP A 202 -15.66 23.12 -11.42
C ASP A 202 -15.49 24.57 -10.91
N LEU A 203 -15.56 25.57 -11.78
CA LEU A 203 -15.38 26.99 -11.42
C LEU A 203 -16.30 27.45 -10.27
N ASN A 204 -17.47 26.83 -10.17
CA ASN A 204 -18.41 27.02 -9.06
C ASN A 204 -17.85 26.54 -7.73
N GLN A 205 -17.21 25.37 -7.72
CA GLN A 205 -16.61 24.78 -6.53
C GLN A 205 -15.35 25.54 -6.13
N VAL A 206 -14.56 25.98 -7.10
CA VAL A 206 -13.37 26.82 -6.87
C VAL A 206 -13.75 28.13 -6.17
N GLU A 207 -14.79 28.83 -6.66
CA GLU A 207 -15.28 30.06 -6.03
C GLU A 207 -15.81 29.81 -4.60
N ILE A 208 -16.51 28.68 -4.37
CA ILE A 208 -17.01 28.31 -3.04
C ILE A 208 -15.88 27.97 -2.07
N ASN A 209 -14.90 27.18 -2.51
CA ASN A 209 -13.75 26.79 -1.69
C ASN A 209 -12.93 28.02 -1.30
N PHE A 210 -12.66 28.87 -2.29
CA PHE A 210 -11.98 30.15 -2.09
C PHE A 210 -12.71 31.05 -1.08
N VAL A 211 -14.04 31.20 -1.19
CA VAL A 211 -14.83 32.01 -0.24
C VAL A 211 -14.80 31.38 1.17
N LYS A 212 -14.89 30.05 1.29
CA LYS A 212 -14.80 29.35 2.58
C LYS A 212 -13.46 29.59 3.28
N LYS A 213 -12.35 29.61 2.54
CA LYS A 213 -11.02 29.88 3.09
C LYS A 213 -10.93 31.24 3.78
N PHE A 214 -11.56 32.26 3.20
CA PHE A 214 -11.39 33.65 3.62
C PHE A 214 -12.61 34.27 4.34
N GLN A 215 -13.76 33.60 4.43
CA GLN A 215 -14.92 34.09 5.18
C GLN A 215 -14.83 33.69 6.66
N LYS A 216 -14.79 34.68 7.57
CA LYS A 216 -14.91 34.42 9.01
C LYS A 216 -16.37 34.05 9.34
N PHE A 217 -16.58 32.86 9.90
CA PHE A 217 -17.89 32.24 10.17
C PHE A 217 -18.66 32.86 11.36
N GLN A 218 -18.76 34.18 11.45
CA GLN A 218 -19.57 34.79 12.53
C GLN A 218 -21.08 34.56 12.31
N ASP A 219 -21.55 34.57 11.06
CA ASP A 219 -22.99 34.51 10.72
C ASP A 219 -23.51 33.16 10.17
N LYS A 220 -22.68 32.10 10.14
CA LYS A 220 -23.01 30.75 9.56
C LYS A 220 -23.58 30.74 8.12
N LYS A 221 -23.67 31.87 7.44
CA LYS A 221 -24.21 32.03 6.08
C LYS A 221 -23.08 32.30 5.08
N LEU A 222 -22.90 31.40 4.11
CA LEU A 222 -21.98 31.58 2.99
C LEU A 222 -22.57 32.60 2.00
N ARG A 223 -21.81 33.63 1.64
CA ARG A 223 -22.22 34.62 0.62
C ARG A 223 -21.31 34.48 -0.60
N VAL A 224 -21.90 34.12 -1.73
CA VAL A 224 -21.20 33.92 -3.01
C VAL A 224 -21.78 34.88 -4.04
N ASN A 225 -20.93 35.38 -4.94
CA ASN A 225 -21.35 36.32 -5.97
C ASN A 225 -22.22 35.58 -7.01
N THR A 226 -23.33 36.19 -7.40
CA THR A 226 -24.30 35.65 -8.37
C THR A 226 -24.04 36.11 -9.80
N GLU A 227 -23.05 36.98 -10.04
CA GLU A 227 -22.66 37.50 -11.35
C GLU A 227 -22.12 36.43 -12.31
N ASP A 228 -22.13 36.73 -13.61
CA ASP A 228 -21.63 35.85 -14.66
C ASP A 228 -20.15 35.46 -14.49
N LYS A 229 -19.83 34.21 -14.80
CA LYS A 229 -18.50 33.59 -14.56
C LYS A 229 -17.60 33.59 -15.80
N THR A 230 -17.98 34.34 -16.84
CA THR A 230 -17.20 34.50 -18.07
C THR A 230 -15.82 35.10 -17.78
N THR A 231 -15.76 36.06 -16.86
CA THR A 231 -14.51 36.66 -16.39
C THR A 231 -13.60 35.66 -15.68
N LEU A 232 -14.16 34.74 -14.87
CA LEU A 232 -13.40 33.68 -14.19
C LEU A 232 -12.88 32.61 -15.16
N LYS A 233 -13.59 32.37 -16.27
CA LYS A 233 -13.11 31.46 -17.33
C LYS A 233 -11.87 32.03 -18.01
N ASN A 234 -11.94 33.28 -18.45
CA ASN A 234 -10.80 33.93 -19.10
C ASN A 234 -9.61 34.08 -18.13
N ALA A 235 -9.87 34.46 -16.87
CA ALA A 235 -8.83 34.57 -15.86
C ALA A 235 -8.17 33.21 -15.51
N ARG A 236 -8.87 32.09 -15.70
CA ARG A 236 -8.28 30.76 -15.57
C ARG A 236 -7.29 30.47 -16.70
N ASP A 237 -7.65 30.84 -17.92
CA ASP A 237 -6.82 30.63 -19.11
C ASP A 237 -5.61 31.58 -19.13
N GLU A 238 -5.76 32.78 -18.57
CA GLU A 238 -4.72 33.82 -18.46
C GLU A 238 -3.84 33.68 -17.20
N GLY A 239 -4.19 32.80 -16.26
CA GLY A 239 -3.45 32.58 -15.01
C GLY A 239 -3.68 33.63 -13.91
N THR A 240 -4.67 34.52 -14.07
CA THR A 240 -5.06 35.60 -13.13
C THR A 240 -6.27 35.24 -12.26
N LEU A 241 -6.63 33.95 -12.17
CA LEU A 241 -7.84 33.46 -11.50
C LEU A 241 -8.00 33.96 -10.06
N HIS A 242 -6.91 33.97 -9.28
CA HIS A 242 -6.94 34.35 -7.87
C HIS A 242 -7.26 35.85 -7.68
N GLU A 243 -6.77 36.69 -8.58
CA GLU A 243 -7.03 38.14 -8.60
C GLU A 243 -8.50 38.41 -8.91
N ALA A 244 -9.05 37.73 -9.92
CA ALA A 244 -10.45 37.85 -10.29
C ALA A 244 -11.41 37.36 -9.18
N LEU A 245 -11.04 36.30 -8.45
CA LEU A 245 -11.80 35.81 -7.28
C LEU A 245 -11.74 36.81 -6.10
N LEU A 246 -10.61 37.48 -5.89
CA LEU A 246 -10.46 38.54 -4.89
C LEU A 246 -11.32 39.76 -5.21
N ASP A 247 -11.36 40.19 -6.47
CA ASP A 247 -12.17 41.33 -6.94
C ASP A 247 -13.69 41.06 -6.80
N ARG A 248 -14.15 39.85 -7.15
CA ARG A 248 -15.55 39.46 -6.92
C ARG A 248 -15.91 39.47 -5.44
N ARG A 249 -14.97 39.09 -4.57
CA ARG A 249 -15.17 39.11 -3.11
C ARG A 249 -15.16 40.52 -2.53
N SER A 250 -14.28 41.41 -3.01
CA SER A 250 -14.20 42.80 -2.52
C SER A 250 -15.54 43.52 -2.73
N LYS A 251 -16.16 43.33 -3.91
CA LYS A 251 -17.48 43.88 -4.27
C LYS A 251 -18.63 43.41 -3.37
N MET A 252 -18.51 42.24 -2.74
CA MET A 252 -19.53 41.70 -1.83
C MET A 252 -19.40 42.18 -0.39
N LYS A 253 -18.27 42.78 -0.01
CA LYS A 253 -18.12 43.36 1.33
C LYS A 253 -18.79 44.72 1.35
N ALA A 254 -19.79 44.88 2.21
CA ALA A 254 -20.22 46.20 2.64
C ALA A 254 -19.13 46.73 3.59
N ASP A 255 -18.15 47.45 3.05
CA ASP A 255 -17.12 48.08 3.86
C ASP A 255 -17.71 49.30 4.57
N ARG A 256 -17.66 49.32 5.91
CA ARG A 256 -18.09 50.48 6.72
C ARG A 256 -17.13 51.68 6.57
N TYR A 257 -15.92 51.46 6.07
CA TYR A 257 -14.82 52.44 5.98
C TYR A 257 -14.27 52.66 4.57
N CYS A 258 -14.87 52.12 3.51
CA CYS A 258 -14.61 52.62 2.15
C CYS A 258 -15.58 53.75 1.81
N LYS A 259 -15.16 54.98 2.11
CA LYS A 259 -15.55 56.21 1.41
C LYS A 259 -14.28 56.88 0.90
#